data_AF-A0A939ZB12-F1
#
_entry.id   AF-A0A939ZB12-F1
#
_cell.length_a   1.000
_cell.length_b   1.000
_cell.length_c   1.000
_cell.angle_alpha   90.00
_cell.angle_beta   90.00
_cell.angle_gamma   90.00
#
_symmetry.space_group_name_H-M   'P 1'
#
loop_
_entity.id
_entity.type
_entity.pdbx_description
1 polymer ?
#
loop_
_entity_poly.entity_id
_entity_poly.type
_entity_poly.pdbx_seq_one_letter_code
_entity_poly.pdbx_strand_id
1 'polypeptide(L)' 'FIRSLLFQKPYEMGELSNKVHERFDGFNPKHYGYNQFGKFVSNIDGVEVVRDDNNNAIAKLEE' A
#
# COMPACT_ATOMS: atom_id res chain seq x y z
N PHE A 1 -8.00 3.01 6.81
CA PHE A 1 -7.63 4.03 5.81
C PHE A 1 -7.17 3.41 4.51
N ILE A 2 -6.07 2.63 4.47
CA ILE A 2 -5.53 2.03 3.24
C ILE A 2 -6.59 1.24 2.46
N ARG A 3 -7.31 0.29 3.08
CA ARG A 3 -8.41 -0.44 2.41
C ARG A 3 -9.48 0.49 1.80
N SER A 4 -9.79 1.61 2.45
CA SER A 4 -10.76 2.57 1.94
C SER A 4 -10.27 3.31 0.70
N LEU A 5 -8.94 3.49 0.54
CA LEU A 5 -8.37 4.00 -0.71
C LEU A 5 -8.46 2.92 -1.79
N LEU A 6 -8.03 1.70 -1.47
CA LEU A 6 -8.01 0.58 -2.41
C LEU A 6 -9.42 0.17 -2.91
N PHE A 7 -10.45 0.41 -2.10
CA PHE A 7 -11.85 0.21 -2.50
C PHE A 7 -12.29 1.17 -3.61
N GLN A 8 -11.70 2.37 -3.71
CA GLN A 8 -12.04 3.32 -4.77
C GLN A 8 -11.34 2.98 -6.07
N LYS A 9 -10.04 2.68 -5.99
CA LYS A 9 -9.21 2.26 -7.12
C LYS A 9 -7.92 1.59 -6.64
N PRO A 10 -7.26 0.79 -7.49
CA PRO A 10 -5.88 0.40 -7.26
C PRO A 10 -4.94 1.62 -7.23
N TYR A 11 -3.87 1.52 -6.45
CA TYR A 11 -2.85 2.57 -6.34
C TYR A 11 -1.45 1.99 -6.51
N GLU A 12 -0.59 2.71 -7.22
CA GLU A 12 0.84 2.41 -7.21
C GLU A 12 1.43 2.55 -5.80
N MET A 13 2.45 1.75 -5.50
CA MET A 13 3.09 1.75 -4.17
C MET A 13 3.61 3.13 -3.75
N GLY A 14 4.18 3.89 -4.69
CA GLY A 14 4.68 5.24 -4.42
C GLY A 14 3.55 6.21 -4.07
N GLU A 15 2.48 6.23 -4.87
CA GLU A 15 1.29 7.05 -4.62
C GLU A 15 0.60 6.68 -3.30
N LEU A 16 0.44 5.38 -3.05
CA LEU A 16 -0.18 4.89 -1.81
C LEU A 16 0.66 5.28 -0.59
N SER A 17 1.99 5.13 -0.67
CA SER A 17 2.91 5.54 0.39
C SER A 17 2.78 7.03 0.68
N ASN A 18 2.78 7.88 -0.35
CA ASN A 18 2.61 9.33 -0.20
C ASN A 18 1.29 9.66 0.51
N LYS A 19 0.16 9.08 0.10
CA LYS A 19 -1.13 9.28 0.76
C LYS A 19 -1.14 8.87 2.23
N VAL A 20 -0.44 7.80 2.58
CA VAL A 20 -0.31 7.37 3.98
C VAL A 20 0.52 8.37 4.76
N HIS A 21 1.64 8.86 4.21
CA HIS A 21 2.46 9.89 4.87
C HIS A 21 1.74 11.24 5.00
N GLU A 22 0.93 11.64 4.02
CA GLU A 22 0.10 12.86 4.10
C GLU A 22 -0.96 12.76 5.21
N ARG A 23 -1.53 11.57 5.42
CA ARG A 23 -2.56 11.36 6.43
C ARG A 23 -1.99 11.10 7.82
N PHE A 24 -0.86 10.41 7.91
CA PHE A 24 -0.21 9.98 9.13
C PHE A 24 1.22 10.51 9.13
N ASP A 25 1.37 11.74 9.65
CA ASP A 25 2.68 12.34 9.86
C ASP A 25 3.54 11.41 10.75
N GLY A 26 4.76 11.13 10.31
CA GLY A 26 5.65 10.20 11.00
C GLY A 26 5.34 8.70 10.81
N PHE A 27 4.46 8.33 9.87
CA PHE A 27 4.26 6.91 9.54
C PHE A 27 5.58 6.23 9.18
N ASN A 28 5.85 5.09 9.82
CA ASN A 28 7.04 4.29 9.54
C ASN A 28 6.69 2.80 9.60
N PRO A 29 6.86 2.03 8.51
CA PRO A 29 6.57 0.60 8.51
C PRO A 29 7.41 -0.17 9.54
N LYS A 30 8.58 0.36 9.95
CA LYS A 30 9.45 -0.28 10.96
C LYS A 30 8.82 -0.33 12.34
N HIS A 31 7.96 0.63 12.70
CA HIS A 31 7.24 0.60 13.97
C HIS A 31 6.27 -0.59 14.05
N TYR A 32 5.91 -1.15 12.90
CA TYR A 32 5.03 -2.31 12.77
C TYR A 32 5.81 -3.60 12.44
N GLY A 33 7.14 -3.59 12.51
CA GLY A 33 7.99 -4.74 12.21
C GLY A 33 8.29 -4.96 10.73
N TYR A 34 7.99 -4.00 9.86
CA TYR A 34 8.24 -4.11 8.42
C TYR A 34 9.38 -3.20 7.96
N ASN A 35 10.33 -3.76 7.21
CA ASN A 35 11.43 -2.97 6.63
C ASN A 35 11.03 -2.20 5.37
N GLN A 36 9.89 -2.52 4.76
CA GLN A 36 9.44 -1.93 3.50
C GLN A 36 7.93 -1.71 3.52
N PHE A 37 7.47 -0.60 2.94
CA PHE A 37 6.05 -0.27 2.85
C PHE A 37 5.25 -1.34 2.08
N GLY A 38 5.78 -1.84 0.96
CA GLY A 38 5.11 -2.88 0.17
C GLY A 38 4.83 -4.17 0.97
N LYS A 39 5.76 -4.58 1.85
CA LYS A 39 5.54 -5.74 2.74
C LYS A 39 4.45 -5.49 3.77
N PHE A 40 4.41 -4.27 4.32
CA PHE A 40 3.36 -3.87 5.24
C PHE A 40 1.99 -3.91 4.54
N VAL A 41 1.87 -3.33 3.34
CA VAL A 41 0.62 -3.30 2.57
C VAL A 41 0.18 -4.71 2.15
N SER A 42 1.10 -5.53 1.67
CA SER A 42 0.81 -6.92 1.27
C SER A 42 0.45 -7.83 2.44
N ASN A 43 0.71 -7.42 3.69
CA ASN A 43 0.27 -8.16 4.87
C ASN A 43 -1.12 -7.72 5.35
N ILE A 44 -1.67 -6.64 4.78
CA ILE A 44 -3.04 -6.24 5.08
C ILE A 44 -3.97 -7.29 4.46
N ASP A 45 -4.79 -7.91 5.30
CA ASP A 45 -5.77 -8.91 4.86
C ASP A 45 -6.68 -8.34 3.73
N GLY A 46 -6.94 -9.14 2.70
CA GLY A 46 -7.70 -8.72 1.51
C GLY A 46 -7.02 -7.68 0.64
N VAL A 47 -5.69 -7.52 0.74
CA VAL A 47 -4.89 -6.63 -0.12
C VAL A 47 -3.80 -7.43 -0.80
N GLU A 48 -3.80 -7.38 -2.13
CA GLU A 48 -2.72 -7.96 -2.93
C GLU A 48 -1.87 -6.87 -3.58
N VAL A 49 -0.59 -7.20 -3.78
CA VAL A 49 0.36 -6.37 -4.49
C VAL A 49 0.74 -7.07 -5.79
N VAL A 50 0.29 -6.49 -6.91
CA VAL A 50 0.56 -6.97 -8.25
C VAL A 50 1.54 -6.07 -8.96
N ARG A 51 2.08 -6.52 -10.09
CA ARG A 51 2.83 -5.67 -11.01
C ARG A 51 2.01 -5.35 -12.24
N ASP A 52 2.05 -4.11 -12.69
CA ASP A 52 1.45 -3.71 -13.96
C ASP A 52 2.34 -4.10 -15.15
N ASP A 53 1.85 -3.86 -16.36
CA ASP A 53 2.56 -4.13 -17.63
C ASP A 53 3.91 -3.39 -17.70
N ASN A 54 3.99 -2.20 -17.09
CA ASN A 54 5.22 -1.41 -16.95
C ASN A 54 6.09 -1.83 -15.76
N ASN A 55 5.80 -2.98 -15.13
CA ASN A 55 6.52 -3.53 -13.99
C ASN A 55 6.49 -2.63 -12.73
N ASN A 56 5.52 -1.72 -12.61
CA ASN A 56 5.29 -0.96 -11.38
C ASN A 56 4.49 -1.78 -10.38
N ALA A 57 4.83 -1.68 -9.09
CA ALA A 57 4.10 -2.35 -8.03
C ALA A 57 2.81 -1.59 -7.68
N ILE A 58 1.67 -2.27 -7.78
CA ILE A 58 0.33 -1.73 -7.56
C ILE A 58 -0.35 -2.52 -6.43
N ALA A 59 -0.92 -1.81 -5.44
CA ALA A 59 -1.84 -2.39 -4.46
C ALA A 59 -3.27 -2.36 -4.99
N LYS A 60 -3.98 -3.47 -4.81
CA LYS A 60 -5.43 -3.56 -5.02
C LYS A 60 -6.07 -4.46 -3.94
N LEU A 61 -7.39 -4.41 -3.81
CA LEU A 61 -8.09 -5.38 -2.97
C LEU A 61 -8.10 -6.74 -3.69
N GLU A 62 -7.93 -7.81 -2.92
CA GLU A 62 -8.20 -9.17 -3.41
C GLU A 62 -9.68 -9.28 -3.78
N GLU A 63 -9.96 -9.94 -4.91
CA GLU A 63 -11.32 -10.17 -5.44
C GLU A 63 -12.13 -11.16 -4.59
#